data_AF-A0A0C4EAS8-F1
#
_entry.id   AF-A0A0C4EAS8-F1
#
_cell.length_a   1.000
_cell.length_b   1.000
_cell.length_c   1.000
_cell.angle_alpha   90.00
_cell.angle_beta   90.00
_cell.angle_gamma   90.00
#
_symmetry.space_group_name_H-M   'P 1'
#
loop_
_entity.id
_entity.type
_entity.pdbx_description
1 polymer ?
#
loop_
_entity_poly.entity_id
_entity_poly.type
_entity_poly.pdbx_seq_one_letter_code
_entity_poly.pdbx_strand_id
1 'polypeptide(L)'
;MASCRQTDVFFFPSSSRSNPIRNLNINHLSLYKTINLLLRHHSPESSTKTTKMQFTTAAIFTLLAAVVSAAPAPAASKLLAVSKMANDAQWTIESFKRTCNDADTSCAVSFTIDTGANETPCSFKVDAASKASRAPSAGVTCGNYTVSSSWSGQFGEDQGFTTFAVVDNVNRLIAWPAYTDKQLVNGKAVTPDQSYTPARLG
;
A
#
# COMPACT_ATOMS: atom_id res chain seq x y z
N MET A 1 37.37 -32.80 -45.25
CA MET A 1 37.44 -33.42 -43.90
C MET A 1 38.86 -33.30 -43.39
N ALA A 2 39.01 -32.99 -42.09
CA ALA A 2 40.26 -32.83 -41.31
C ALA A 2 41.08 -31.55 -41.65
N SER A 3 41.18 -30.56 -40.76
CA SER A 3 41.87 -30.49 -39.45
C SER A 3 43.27 -29.88 -39.60
N CYS A 4 43.42 -28.61 -39.20
CA CYS A 4 44.71 -28.03 -38.83
C CYS A 4 44.53 -27.19 -37.55
N ARG A 5 45.31 -27.55 -36.53
CA ARG A 5 45.61 -26.72 -35.35
C ARG A 5 46.45 -25.52 -35.79
N GLN A 6 46.26 -24.37 -35.16
CA GLN A 6 47.35 -23.43 -34.91
C GLN A 6 47.02 -22.58 -33.67
N THR A 7 47.88 -22.70 -32.67
CA THR A 7 48.10 -21.75 -31.56
C THR A 7 48.53 -20.40 -32.11
N ASP A 8 48.00 -19.30 -31.57
CA ASP A 8 48.71 -18.03 -31.55
C ASP A 8 48.35 -17.22 -30.29
N VAL A 9 49.38 -17.00 -29.48
CA VAL A 9 49.45 -15.99 -28.42
C VAL A 9 49.95 -14.72 -29.09
N PHE A 10 49.21 -13.62 -29.00
CA PHE A 10 49.74 -12.29 -29.30
C PHE A 10 49.46 -11.30 -28.17
N PHE A 11 50.44 -10.44 -28.00
CA PHE A 11 50.79 -9.64 -26.84
C PHE A 11 50.61 -8.14 -27.23
N PHE A 12 49.90 -7.35 -26.41
CA PHE A 12 49.99 -5.88 -26.19
C PHE A 12 49.53 -4.90 -27.31
N PRO A 13 49.29 -3.57 -27.05
CA PRO A 13 49.20 -2.79 -25.79
C PRO A 13 47.98 -1.81 -25.67
N SER A 14 47.82 -1.27 -24.44
CA SER A 14 47.45 0.12 -24.04
C SER A 14 46.53 1.01 -24.92
N SER A 15 45.41 1.46 -24.35
CA SER A 15 45.02 2.89 -24.43
C SER A 15 44.13 3.28 -23.25
N SER A 16 44.77 3.91 -22.26
CA SER A 16 44.12 4.71 -21.23
C SER A 16 43.45 5.92 -21.87
N ARG A 17 42.14 6.07 -21.71
CA ARG A 17 41.44 7.36 -21.88
C ARG A 17 40.87 7.79 -20.54
N SER A 18 41.68 8.53 -19.82
CA SER A 18 41.25 9.50 -18.82
C SER A 18 40.28 10.50 -19.43
N ASN A 19 39.07 10.61 -18.88
CA ASN A 19 38.17 11.73 -19.15
C ASN A 19 38.06 12.58 -17.86
N PRO A 20 38.25 13.90 -17.94
CA PRO A 20 38.43 14.75 -16.77
C PRO A 20 37.09 15.04 -16.09
N ILE A 21 36.96 14.63 -14.82
CA ILE A 21 35.91 15.14 -13.94
C ILE A 21 36.23 16.59 -13.64
N ARG A 22 35.39 17.49 -14.18
CA ARG A 22 35.34 18.90 -13.81
C ARG A 22 35.00 19.00 -12.33
N ASN A 23 35.92 19.62 -11.63
CA ASN A 23 35.85 20.04 -10.25
C ASN A 23 34.83 21.20 -10.14
N LEU A 24 33.64 20.92 -9.63
CA LEU A 24 32.67 21.97 -9.25
C LEU A 24 32.76 22.19 -7.75
N ASN A 25 33.60 23.16 -7.42
CA ASN A 25 33.73 23.82 -6.15
C ASN A 25 32.42 24.54 -5.80
N ILE A 26 31.73 24.12 -4.73
CA ILE A 26 30.60 24.85 -4.15
C ILE A 26 31.04 25.33 -2.75
N ASN A 27 31.77 26.44 -2.75
CA ASN A 27 31.88 27.32 -1.60
C ASN A 27 30.80 28.39 -1.73
N HIS A 28 29.73 28.34 -0.94
CA HIS A 28 28.98 29.55 -0.61
C HIS A 28 28.29 29.42 0.75
N LEU A 29 29.06 29.64 1.81
CA LEU A 29 28.56 30.00 3.11
C LEU A 29 28.48 31.53 3.22
N SER A 30 27.35 31.99 3.73
CA SER A 30 27.21 33.15 4.64
C SER A 30 26.67 34.49 4.08
N LEU A 31 25.79 35.06 4.92
CA LEU A 31 25.30 36.45 5.01
C LEU A 31 24.15 36.81 4.02
N TYR A 32 22.98 37.32 4.43
CA TYR A 32 22.74 38.33 5.45
C TYR A 32 21.38 38.15 6.18
N LYS A 33 21.44 38.51 7.46
CA LYS A 33 20.38 38.63 8.45
C LYS A 33 20.10 40.12 8.66
N THR A 34 18.93 40.64 8.27
CA THR A 34 18.29 41.90 8.78
C THR A 34 16.91 42.04 8.10
N ILE A 35 15.75 41.85 8.73
CA ILE A 35 15.03 42.65 9.76
C ILE A 35 14.62 44.07 9.28
N ASN A 36 13.33 44.25 8.94
CA ASN A 36 12.35 45.22 9.49
C ASN A 36 11.21 45.45 8.47
N LEU A 37 9.96 45.14 8.81
CA LEU A 37 9.00 45.92 9.61
C LEU A 37 8.05 46.69 8.69
N LEU A 38 6.86 46.12 8.47
CA LEU A 38 5.67 46.90 8.15
C LEU A 38 4.43 46.16 8.67
N LEU A 39 3.97 46.64 9.82
CA LEU A 39 2.66 46.38 10.37
C LEU A 39 1.56 46.81 9.38
N ARG A 40 0.55 45.96 9.22
CA ARG A 40 -0.88 46.33 9.09
C ARG A 40 -1.68 45.06 9.41
N HIS A 41 -1.97 44.81 10.68
CA HIS A 41 -3.34 44.97 11.22
C HIS A 41 -4.43 44.50 10.25
N HIS A 42 -4.75 43.20 10.32
CA HIS A 42 -6.09 42.73 9.99
C HIS A 42 -6.47 41.60 10.95
N SER A 43 -7.26 42.00 11.93
CA SER A 43 -7.98 41.14 12.87
C SER A 43 -9.13 40.46 12.13
N PRO A 44 -9.31 39.13 12.20
CA PRO A 44 -10.58 38.53 11.81
C PRO A 44 -11.57 38.66 12.97
N GLU A 45 -12.58 39.52 12.78
CA GLU A 45 -13.77 39.57 13.65
C GLU A 45 -14.45 38.19 13.68
N SER A 46 -14.39 37.56 14.84
CA SER A 46 -15.25 36.42 15.20
C SER A 46 -16.68 36.94 15.38
N SER A 47 -17.53 36.75 14.38
CA SER A 47 -18.97 36.99 14.50
C SER A 47 -19.66 35.69 14.90
N THR A 48 -19.80 35.49 16.21
CA THR A 48 -20.69 34.51 16.82
C THR A 48 -22.15 34.88 16.52
N LYS A 49 -22.75 34.25 15.51
CA LYS A 49 -24.20 34.25 15.35
C LYS A 49 -24.81 33.23 16.30
N THR A 50 -25.06 33.66 17.53
CA THR A 50 -25.87 32.94 18.51
C THR A 50 -27.32 32.94 18.04
N THR A 51 -27.74 31.85 17.40
CA THR A 51 -29.15 31.61 17.11
C THR A 51 -29.81 31.03 18.36
N LYS A 52 -30.60 31.85 19.05
CA LYS A 52 -31.56 31.41 20.09
C LYS A 52 -32.55 30.44 19.46
N MET A 53 -32.39 29.13 19.69
CA MET A 53 -33.49 28.19 19.56
C MET A 53 -34.35 28.29 20.82
N GLN A 54 -35.52 28.89 20.69
CA GLN A 54 -36.56 28.84 21.71
C GLN A 54 -37.22 27.46 21.64
N PHE A 55 -36.91 26.60 22.61
CA PHE A 55 -37.60 25.33 22.79
C PHE A 55 -38.90 25.60 23.57
N THR A 56 -39.98 25.84 22.83
CA THR A 56 -41.34 25.87 23.36
C THR A 56 -41.73 24.45 23.74
N THR A 57 -41.87 24.19 25.03
CA THR A 57 -42.33 22.92 25.58
C THR A 57 -43.84 22.82 25.37
N ALA A 58 -44.29 21.92 24.50
CA ALA A 58 -45.67 21.47 24.46
C ALA A 58 -45.67 19.94 24.58
N ALA A 59 -46.25 19.48 25.67
CA ALA A 59 -46.38 18.08 26.02
C ALA A 59 -47.62 17.45 25.36
N ILE A 60 -47.68 16.11 25.45
CA ILE A 60 -48.86 15.24 25.60
C ILE A 60 -49.26 14.34 24.41
N PHE A 61 -48.89 13.05 24.59
CA PHE A 61 -49.61 11.78 24.40
C PHE A 61 -50.38 11.46 23.10
N THR A 62 -50.04 10.32 22.48
CA THR A 62 -51.00 9.22 22.23
C THR A 62 -50.29 7.86 22.14
N LEU A 63 -50.83 6.88 22.88
CA LEU A 63 -50.50 5.46 22.81
C LEU A 63 -51.01 4.88 21.48
N LEU A 64 -50.21 4.01 20.85
CA LEU A 64 -50.75 2.89 20.06
C LEU A 64 -49.85 1.67 20.23
N ALA A 65 -50.37 0.67 20.95
CA ALA A 65 -49.77 -0.65 21.07
C ALA A 65 -50.18 -1.49 19.86
N ALA A 66 -49.21 -1.92 19.07
CA ALA A 66 -49.34 -3.04 18.13
C ALA A 66 -48.09 -3.91 18.25
N VAL A 67 -48.16 -4.93 19.09
CA VAL A 67 -47.13 -5.97 19.19
C VAL A 67 -47.34 -6.95 18.03
N VAL A 68 -46.61 -6.75 16.93
CA VAL A 68 -46.45 -7.77 15.90
C VAL A 68 -45.32 -8.69 16.37
N SER A 69 -45.62 -9.98 16.52
CA SER A 69 -44.65 -11.03 16.80
C SER A 69 -43.65 -11.13 15.65
N ALA A 70 -42.46 -10.56 15.82
CA ALA A 70 -41.33 -10.80 14.93
C ALA A 70 -40.46 -11.93 15.51
N ALA A 71 -40.41 -13.05 14.78
CA ALA A 71 -39.49 -14.16 15.03
C ALA A 71 -38.03 -13.66 15.04
N PRO A 72 -37.11 -14.32 15.77
CA PRO A 72 -35.69 -13.96 15.73
C PRO A 72 -35.14 -14.15 14.32
N ALA A 73 -34.82 -13.05 13.64
CA ALA A 73 -34.06 -13.07 12.41
C ALA A 73 -32.61 -13.51 12.75
N PRO A 74 -32.08 -14.57 12.12
CA PRO A 74 -30.69 -14.96 12.33
C PRO A 74 -29.77 -13.85 11.82
N ALA A 75 -28.66 -13.65 12.54
CA ALA A 75 -27.60 -12.69 12.23
C ALA A 75 -27.09 -12.87 10.78
N ALA A 76 -27.61 -12.07 9.86
CA ALA A 76 -27.08 -11.93 8.51
C ALA A 76 -26.51 -10.51 8.38
N SER A 77 -25.28 -10.32 8.86
CA SER A 77 -24.54 -9.08 8.65
C SER A 77 -23.03 -9.35 8.56
N LYS A 78 -22.63 -10.20 7.61
CA LYS A 78 -21.23 -10.28 7.12
C LYS A 78 -21.15 -10.26 5.58
N LEU A 79 -22.17 -9.71 4.91
CA LEU A 79 -22.33 -9.79 3.45
C LEU A 79 -22.68 -8.46 2.75
N LEU A 80 -22.52 -7.32 3.41
CA LEU A 80 -22.83 -6.00 2.84
C LEU A 80 -21.60 -5.10 2.75
N ALA A 81 -20.54 -5.56 2.08
CA ALA A 81 -19.50 -4.69 1.51
C ALA A 81 -18.58 -5.42 0.50
N VAL A 82 -19.10 -6.41 -0.25
CA VAL A 82 -18.33 -7.05 -1.33
C VAL A 82 -18.91 -6.60 -2.65
N SER A 83 -18.14 -5.78 -3.37
CA SER A 83 -18.36 -5.46 -4.78
C SER A 83 -18.49 -6.76 -5.58
N LYS A 84 -19.71 -7.07 -6.01
CA LYS A 84 -20.07 -8.23 -6.83
C LYS A 84 -19.45 -8.11 -8.22
N MET A 85 -18.43 -8.93 -8.50
CA MET A 85 -18.13 -9.46 -9.82
C MET A 85 -17.55 -10.87 -9.68
N ALA A 86 -18.20 -11.81 -10.37
CA ALA A 86 -17.90 -13.23 -10.57
C ALA A 86 -18.28 -14.23 -9.46
N ASN A 87 -18.89 -15.34 -9.91
CA ASN A 87 -19.16 -16.58 -9.17
C ASN A 87 -17.90 -17.46 -9.01
N ASP A 88 -16.72 -16.89 -9.23
CA ASP A 88 -15.45 -17.58 -9.00
C ASP A 88 -15.13 -17.56 -7.50
N ALA A 89 -14.51 -18.63 -7.00
CA ALA A 89 -14.11 -18.72 -5.61
C ALA A 89 -13.24 -17.50 -5.26
N GLN A 90 -13.76 -16.63 -4.38
CA GLN A 90 -13.09 -15.39 -4.03
C GLN A 90 -11.91 -15.70 -3.11
N TRP A 91 -10.76 -15.09 -3.38
CA TRP A 91 -9.61 -15.18 -2.48
C TRP A 91 -9.66 -14.03 -1.48
N THR A 92 -9.52 -14.33 -0.20
CA THR A 92 -9.41 -13.33 0.84
C THR A 92 -7.95 -13.22 1.30
N ILE A 93 -7.43 -12.00 1.31
CA ILE A 93 -6.13 -11.71 1.91
C ILE A 93 -6.38 -11.21 3.33
N GLU A 94 -6.01 -12.05 4.29
CA GLU A 94 -6.32 -11.84 5.68
C GLU A 94 -5.13 -11.26 6.46
N SER A 95 -5.45 -10.42 7.43
CA SER A 95 -4.52 -9.86 8.42
C SER A 95 -3.27 -9.24 7.78
N PHE A 96 -3.43 -8.63 6.61
CA PHE A 96 -2.30 -8.03 5.90
C PHE A 96 -1.63 -6.96 6.75
N LYS A 97 -0.35 -7.12 7.02
CA LYS A 97 0.43 -6.23 7.88
C LYS A 97 1.79 -5.94 7.25
N ARG A 98 2.19 -4.67 7.28
CA ARG A 98 3.54 -4.21 6.95
C ARG A 98 4.14 -3.51 8.16
N THR A 99 5.33 -3.93 8.58
CA THR A 99 6.07 -3.35 9.69
C THR A 99 7.46 -2.95 9.22
N CYS A 100 7.68 -1.66 9.03
CA CYS A 100 8.96 -1.05 8.68
C CYS A 100 9.67 -0.53 9.93
N ASN A 101 11.00 -0.57 9.90
CA ASN A 101 11.83 0.12 10.89
C ASN A 101 11.75 1.65 10.71
N ASP A 102 12.18 2.40 11.72
CA ASP A 102 12.10 3.87 11.71
C ASP A 102 12.88 4.52 10.56
N ALA A 103 13.97 3.87 10.12
CA ALA A 103 14.79 4.33 9.00
C ALA A 103 14.18 4.01 7.62
N ASP A 104 13.11 3.25 7.56
CA ASP A 104 12.48 2.74 6.33
C ASP A 104 13.49 2.07 5.37
N THR A 105 14.36 1.24 5.94
CA THR A 105 15.37 0.43 5.22
C THR A 105 15.03 -1.05 5.21
N SER A 106 14.14 -1.50 6.09
CA SER A 106 13.66 -2.88 6.16
C SER A 106 12.20 -2.92 6.57
N CYS A 107 11.38 -3.66 5.84
CA CYS A 107 9.98 -3.89 6.14
C CYS A 107 9.67 -5.38 6.17
N ALA A 108 9.03 -5.84 7.24
CA ALA A 108 8.41 -7.16 7.31
C ALA A 108 6.97 -7.08 6.80
N VAL A 109 6.61 -7.94 5.85
CA VAL A 109 5.27 -8.09 5.30
C VAL A 109 4.73 -9.45 5.70
N SER A 110 3.50 -9.53 6.18
CA SER A 110 2.83 -10.77 6.55
C SER A 110 1.33 -10.73 6.21
N PHE A 111 0.78 -11.82 5.69
CA PHE A 111 -0.65 -12.01 5.44
C PHE A 111 -0.97 -13.51 5.27
N THR A 112 -2.25 -13.86 5.23
CA THR A 112 -2.72 -15.20 4.85
C THR A 112 -3.49 -15.12 3.53
N ILE A 113 -3.25 -16.07 2.64
CA ILE A 113 -4.03 -16.28 1.42
C ILE A 113 -5.09 -17.32 1.74
N ASP A 114 -6.34 -16.92 1.88
CA ASP A 114 -7.48 -17.81 2.03
C ASP A 114 -8.22 -17.94 0.69
N THR A 115 -8.38 -19.17 0.22
CA THR A 115 -9.10 -19.50 -1.02
C THR A 115 -10.51 -20.04 -0.77
N GLY A 116 -10.95 -20.07 0.49
CA GLY A 116 -12.14 -20.76 0.99
C GLY A 116 -11.96 -22.27 1.14
N ALA A 117 -10.96 -22.87 0.47
CA ALA A 117 -10.61 -24.28 0.59
C ALA A 117 -9.34 -24.51 1.42
N ASN A 118 -8.38 -23.59 1.31
CA ASN A 118 -7.10 -23.65 2.01
C ASN A 118 -6.65 -22.25 2.40
N GLU A 119 -6.02 -22.18 3.58
CA GLU A 119 -5.31 -21.01 4.08
C GLU A 119 -3.80 -21.23 3.93
N THR A 120 -3.08 -20.24 3.41
CA THR A 120 -1.62 -20.30 3.27
C THR A 120 -0.99 -19.02 3.83
N PRO A 121 -0.25 -19.09 4.95
CA PRO A 121 0.44 -17.93 5.48
C PRO A 121 1.61 -17.55 4.58
N CYS A 122 1.84 -16.25 4.44
CA CYS A 122 2.91 -15.67 3.64
C CYS A 122 3.60 -14.58 4.44
N SER A 123 4.93 -14.68 4.58
CA SER A 123 5.72 -13.69 5.31
C SER A 123 7.10 -13.53 4.66
N PHE A 124 7.52 -12.29 4.49
CA PHE A 124 8.82 -11.97 3.89
C PHE A 124 9.32 -10.59 4.34
N LYS A 125 10.59 -10.32 4.03
CA LYS A 125 11.23 -9.01 4.25
C LYS A 125 11.49 -8.32 2.93
N VAL A 126 11.36 -7.00 2.95
CA VAL A 126 11.74 -6.11 1.87
C VAL A 126 12.81 -5.18 2.42
N ASP A 127 14.01 -5.27 1.87
CA ASP A 127 15.15 -4.45 2.28
C ASP A 127 15.52 -3.49 1.15
N ALA A 128 15.81 -2.24 1.49
CA ALA A 128 16.23 -1.20 0.55
C ALA A 128 17.16 -0.19 1.23
N ALA A 129 17.97 0.52 0.44
CA ALA A 129 18.84 1.59 0.96
C ALA A 129 18.03 2.74 1.58
N SER A 130 16.83 3.00 1.06
CA SER A 130 15.83 3.90 1.64
C SER A 130 14.46 3.57 1.04
N LYS A 131 13.38 3.96 1.74
CA LYS A 131 12.00 3.75 1.29
C LYS A 131 11.67 2.28 1.02
N ALA A 132 12.09 1.37 1.90
CA ALA A 132 11.77 -0.05 1.83
C ALA A 132 10.25 -0.30 1.76
N SER A 133 9.45 0.57 2.39
CA SER A 133 8.00 0.60 2.30
C SER A 133 7.47 0.70 0.86
N ARG A 134 8.25 1.27 -0.06
CA ARG A 134 7.88 1.50 -1.48
C ARG A 134 8.72 0.66 -2.45
N ALA A 135 9.66 -0.12 -1.93
CA ALA A 135 10.52 -0.95 -2.76
C ALA A 135 9.71 -2.14 -3.35
N PRO A 136 9.98 -2.52 -4.60
CA PRO A 136 9.35 -3.68 -5.19
C PRO A 136 9.86 -4.96 -4.52
N SER A 137 9.02 -5.97 -4.49
CA SER A 137 9.41 -7.34 -4.15
C SER A 137 9.13 -8.26 -5.33
N ALA A 138 9.96 -9.27 -5.56
CA ALA A 138 9.77 -10.21 -6.66
C ALA A 138 10.21 -11.61 -6.25
N GLY A 139 9.45 -12.61 -6.70
CA GLY A 139 9.81 -14.01 -6.53
C GLY A 139 9.70 -14.53 -5.09
N VAL A 140 8.88 -13.90 -4.25
CA VAL A 140 8.61 -14.42 -2.90
C VAL A 140 7.75 -15.67 -3.03
N THR A 141 8.19 -16.79 -2.48
CA THR A 141 7.42 -18.04 -2.49
C THR A 141 6.73 -18.27 -1.15
N CYS A 142 5.42 -18.52 -1.20
CA CYS A 142 4.59 -18.83 -0.04
C CYS A 142 3.75 -20.07 -0.36
N GLY A 143 4.27 -21.27 -0.04
CA GLY A 143 3.67 -22.53 -0.49
C GLY A 143 3.64 -22.61 -2.02
N ASN A 144 2.44 -22.81 -2.58
CA ASN A 144 2.23 -22.87 -4.04
C ASN A 144 2.21 -21.50 -4.71
N TYR A 145 2.19 -20.42 -3.92
CA TYR A 145 2.03 -19.07 -4.42
C TYR A 145 3.37 -18.38 -4.67
N THR A 146 3.47 -17.67 -5.78
CA THR A 146 4.53 -16.69 -6.03
C THR A 146 3.95 -15.29 -5.85
N VAL A 147 4.62 -14.48 -5.02
CA VAL A 147 4.22 -13.12 -4.70
C VAL A 147 5.26 -12.14 -5.23
N SER A 148 4.79 -11.09 -5.90
CA SER A 148 5.56 -9.90 -6.22
C SER A 148 4.77 -8.65 -5.88
N SER A 149 5.44 -7.50 -5.78
CA SER A 149 4.79 -6.24 -5.51
C SER A 149 5.49 -5.06 -6.17
N SER A 150 4.72 -4.00 -6.40
CA SER A 150 5.23 -2.71 -6.84
C SER A 150 4.40 -1.58 -6.24
N TRP A 151 5.02 -0.43 -5.99
CA TRP A 151 4.38 0.76 -5.45
C TRP A 151 4.22 1.83 -6.53
N SER A 152 3.09 2.53 -6.51
CA SER A 152 2.83 3.70 -7.37
C SER A 152 2.45 4.91 -6.53
N GLY A 153 3.05 6.06 -6.85
CA GLY A 153 2.73 7.37 -6.29
C GLY A 153 2.04 8.31 -7.28
N GLN A 154 1.48 7.79 -8.37
CA GLN A 154 0.97 8.60 -9.48
C GLN A 154 -0.17 9.56 -9.09
N PHE A 155 -0.83 9.34 -7.96
CA PHE A 155 -1.97 10.12 -7.49
C PHE A 155 -1.59 11.25 -6.50
N GLY A 156 -0.30 11.53 -6.35
CA GLY A 156 0.22 12.59 -5.49
C GLY A 156 0.73 12.10 -4.14
N GLU A 157 1.21 13.06 -3.34
CA GLU A 157 1.73 12.79 -1.98
C GLU A 157 0.65 12.17 -1.10
N ASP A 158 1.02 11.14 -0.33
CA ASP A 158 0.14 10.37 0.56
C ASP A 158 -1.07 9.66 -0.10
N GLN A 159 -1.07 9.57 -1.43
CA GLN A 159 -2.04 8.79 -2.21
C GLN A 159 -1.39 7.62 -2.93
N GLY A 160 -0.24 7.18 -2.41
CA GLY A 160 0.46 6.00 -2.92
C GLY A 160 -0.28 4.70 -2.59
N PHE A 161 0.00 3.68 -3.38
CA PHE A 161 -0.51 2.34 -3.14
C PHE A 161 0.49 1.28 -3.61
N THR A 162 0.47 0.14 -2.93
CA THR A 162 1.22 -1.06 -3.32
C THR A 162 0.25 -2.07 -3.90
N THR A 163 0.55 -2.53 -5.11
CA THR A 163 -0.15 -3.67 -5.74
C THR A 163 0.73 -4.90 -5.63
N PHE A 164 0.12 -6.02 -5.27
CA PHE A 164 0.72 -7.33 -5.23
C PHE A 164 0.22 -8.17 -6.41
N ALA A 165 1.08 -9.02 -6.95
CA ALA A 165 0.68 -10.14 -7.79
C ALA A 165 0.78 -11.41 -6.94
N VAL A 166 -0.34 -12.08 -6.68
CA VAL A 166 -0.35 -13.37 -5.97
C VAL A 166 -0.71 -14.43 -6.99
N VAL A 167 0.29 -15.20 -7.43
CA VAL A 167 0.15 -16.23 -8.47
C VAL A 167 0.08 -17.60 -7.83
N ASP A 168 -1.01 -18.32 -8.03
CA ASP A 168 -1.07 -19.76 -7.78
C ASP A 168 -0.49 -20.50 -8.99
N ASN A 169 0.71 -21.04 -8.82
CA ASN A 169 1.42 -21.73 -9.88
C ASN A 169 0.78 -23.08 -10.25
N VAL A 170 0.05 -23.70 -9.31
CA VAL A 170 -0.57 -25.01 -9.50
C VAL A 170 -1.88 -24.88 -10.24
N ASN A 171 -2.78 -24.01 -9.77
CA ASN A 171 -4.09 -23.81 -10.38
C ASN A 171 -4.09 -22.81 -11.54
N ARG A 172 -2.93 -22.19 -11.84
CA ARG A 172 -2.76 -21.18 -12.90
C ARG A 172 -3.73 -20.01 -12.68
N LEU A 173 -3.78 -19.50 -11.45
CA LEU A 173 -4.63 -18.37 -11.06
C LEU A 173 -3.76 -17.21 -10.58
N ILE A 174 -4.29 -15.99 -10.69
CA ILE A 174 -3.64 -14.77 -10.19
C ILE A 174 -4.66 -13.82 -9.57
N ALA A 175 -4.37 -13.33 -8.37
CA ALA A 175 -5.08 -12.21 -7.76
C ALA A 175 -4.17 -10.98 -7.68
N TRP A 176 -4.77 -9.78 -7.69
CA TRP A 176 -4.06 -8.51 -7.61
C TRP A 176 -4.44 -7.67 -6.39
N PRO A 177 -4.09 -8.09 -5.16
CA PRO A 177 -4.35 -7.30 -3.97
C PRO A 177 -3.69 -5.93 -4.05
N ALA A 178 -4.41 -4.88 -3.69
CA ALA A 178 -3.89 -3.52 -3.69
C ALA A 178 -4.24 -2.83 -2.38
N TYR A 179 -3.25 -2.17 -1.80
CA TYR A 179 -3.40 -1.45 -0.53
C TYR A 179 -2.82 -0.05 -0.66
N THR A 180 -3.60 0.94 -0.23
CA THR A 180 -3.13 2.32 -0.14
C THR A 180 -2.18 2.48 1.04
N ASP A 181 -1.30 3.48 0.98
CA ASP A 181 -0.42 3.81 2.10
C ASP A 181 -1.21 4.17 3.37
N LYS A 182 -2.44 4.68 3.23
CA LYS A 182 -3.36 4.95 4.35
C LYS A 182 -3.88 3.68 5.02
N GLN A 183 -4.05 2.59 4.27
CA GLN A 183 -4.43 1.30 4.83
C GLN A 183 -3.23 0.61 5.49
N LEU A 184 -2.03 0.79 4.93
CA LEU A 184 -0.79 0.17 5.40
C LEU A 184 -0.13 0.96 6.54
N VAL A 185 -0.88 1.19 7.62
CA VAL A 185 -0.36 1.81 8.84
C VAL A 185 0.69 0.88 9.47
N ASN A 186 1.86 1.44 9.79
CA ASN A 186 3.00 0.67 10.25
C ASN A 186 2.66 -0.24 11.46
N GLY A 187 2.94 -1.54 11.33
CA GLY A 187 2.71 -2.53 12.40
C GLY A 187 1.26 -2.91 12.64
N LYS A 188 0.30 -2.32 11.92
CA LYS A 188 -1.13 -2.64 12.05
C LYS A 188 -1.60 -3.52 10.90
N ALA A 189 -2.42 -4.51 11.23
CA ALA A 189 -3.13 -5.27 10.23
C ALA A 189 -4.21 -4.40 9.57
N VAL A 190 -4.38 -4.55 8.27
CA VAL A 190 -5.48 -3.92 7.53
C VAL A 190 -6.80 -4.51 8.02
N THR A 191 -7.81 -3.67 8.20
CA THR A 191 -9.16 -4.10 8.60
C THR A 191 -10.19 -3.26 7.85
N PRO A 192 -11.24 -3.87 7.28
CA PRO A 192 -11.46 -5.32 7.18
C PRO A 192 -10.46 -6.00 6.22
N ASP A 193 -10.40 -7.33 6.31
CA ASP A 193 -9.73 -8.15 5.28
C ASP A 193 -10.37 -7.89 3.90
N GLN A 194 -9.57 -8.07 2.85
CA GLN A 194 -10.00 -7.74 1.49
C GLN A 194 -10.06 -8.99 0.62
N SER A 195 -11.14 -9.08 -0.16
CA SER A 195 -11.38 -10.21 -1.04
C SER A 195 -11.26 -9.79 -2.51
N TYR A 196 -10.66 -10.66 -3.31
CA TYR A 196 -10.31 -10.42 -4.70
C TYR A 196 -10.73 -11.61 -5.54
N THR A 197 -11.27 -11.33 -6.73
CA THR A 197 -11.61 -12.38 -7.69
C THR A 197 -10.33 -12.77 -8.45
N PRO A 198 -9.85 -14.01 -8.34
CA PRO A 198 -8.69 -14.46 -9.10
C PRO A 198 -9.01 -14.59 -10.59
N ALA A 199 -8.03 -14.30 -11.44
CA ALA A 199 -8.09 -14.49 -12.88
C ALA A 199 -7.25 -15.70 -13.30
N ARG A 200 -7.63 -16.38 -14.40
CA ARG A 200 -6.84 -17.47 -14.96
C ARG A 200 -5.64 -16.96 -15.75
N LEU A 201 -4.48 -17.55 -15.51
CA LEU A 201 -3.29 -17.41 -16.33
C LEU A 201 -3.42 -18.30 -17.57
N GLY A 202 -3.37 -17.67 -18.74
CA GLY A 202 -3.48 -18.34 -20.05
C GLY A 202 -2.37 -19.32 -20.34
#